data_AF-A0A242N3E4-F1
#
_entry.id   AF-A0A242N3E4-F1
#
_cell.length_a   1.000
_cell.length_b   1.000
_cell.length_c   1.000
_cell.angle_alpha   90.00
_cell.angle_beta   90.00
_cell.angle_gamma   90.00
#
_symmetry.space_group_name_H-M   'P 1'
#
loop_
_entity.id
_entity.type
_entity.pdbx_description
1 polymer ?
#
loop_
_entity_poly.entity_id
_entity_poly.type
_entity_poly.pdbx_seq_one_letter_code
_entity_poly.pdbx_strand_id
1 'polypeptide(L)'
;MAALSSYSFDEEAQATDGFVMVSSSTDVGIVNSHSHRPVVLNAFDAVRWLHPKTTFGLAKKIAADSIMPRQMFRSFEVSVGVNSVRNDEPAFNDPLSDGIAMSLK
;
A
#
# COMPACT_ATOMS: atom_id res chain seq x y z
N MET A 1 6.12 -0.26 -0.67
CA MET A 1 5.20 -1.39 -0.40
C MET A 1 5.76 -2.63 -1.06
N ALA A 2 5.51 -3.82 -0.52
CA ALA A 2 5.91 -5.07 -1.17
C ALA A 2 4.99 -5.38 -2.36
N ALA A 3 5.59 -5.84 -3.46
CA ALA A 3 4.89 -6.22 -4.67
C ALA A 3 5.59 -7.40 -5.35
N LEU A 4 4.83 -8.16 -6.13
CA LEU A 4 5.30 -9.23 -6.99
C LEU A 4 4.95 -8.88 -8.42
N SER A 5 5.83 -9.18 -9.37
CA SER A 5 5.61 -8.94 -10.79
C SER A 5 5.97 -10.18 -11.60
N SER A 6 5.32 -10.36 -12.74
CA SER A 6 5.72 -11.34 -13.76
C SER A 6 6.84 -10.83 -14.67
N TYR A 7 7.26 -9.57 -14.50
CA TYR A 7 8.28 -8.94 -15.33
C TYR A 7 9.61 -9.69 -15.29
N SER A 8 10.18 -9.88 -16.49
CA SER A 8 11.49 -10.48 -16.70
C SER A 8 12.46 -9.44 -17.25
N PHE A 9 13.70 -9.43 -16.76
CA PHE A 9 14.76 -8.55 -17.29
C PHE A 9 15.34 -9.05 -18.62
N ASP A 10 15.11 -10.32 -18.96
CA ASP A 10 15.66 -10.97 -20.14
C ASP A 10 14.73 -10.86 -21.37
N GLU A 11 13.51 -10.33 -21.17
CA GLU A 11 12.48 -10.21 -22.20
C GLU A 11 12.04 -8.75 -22.37
N GLU A 12 11.49 -8.43 -23.54
CA GLU A 12 10.90 -7.12 -23.77
C GLU A 12 9.57 -6.98 -23.03
N ALA A 13 9.42 -5.89 -22.27
CA ALA A 13 8.27 -5.64 -21.41
C ALA A 13 6.96 -5.70 -22.20
N GLN A 14 6.04 -6.55 -21.77
CA GLN A 14 4.71 -6.67 -22.34
C GLN A 14 3.71 -5.83 -21.55
N ALA A 15 2.61 -5.43 -22.20
CA ALA A 15 1.49 -4.78 -21.52
C ALA A 15 0.87 -5.66 -20.41
N THR A 16 1.09 -6.98 -20.47
CA THR A 16 0.66 -7.94 -19.47
C THR A 16 1.61 -8.09 -18.29
N ASP A 17 2.81 -7.48 -18.33
CA ASP A 17 3.80 -7.53 -17.26
C ASP A 17 3.43 -6.58 -16.12
N GLY A 18 2.35 -6.94 -15.45
CA GLY A 18 1.84 -6.20 -14.31
C GLY A 18 2.57 -6.53 -13.02
N PHE A 19 2.06 -5.95 -11.94
CA PHE A 19 2.44 -6.32 -10.59
C PHE A 19 1.20 -6.37 -9.69
N VAL A 20 1.32 -7.13 -8.61
CA VAL A 20 0.33 -7.20 -7.55
C VAL A 20 0.94 -6.70 -6.25
N MET A 21 0.17 -5.94 -5.49
CA MET A 21 0.55 -5.51 -4.16
C MET A 21 0.31 -6.64 -3.15
N VAL A 22 1.27 -6.87 -2.26
CA VAL A 22 1.09 -7.82 -1.15
C VAL A 22 0.31 -7.12 -0.04
N SER A 23 -0.74 -7.77 0.46
CA SER A 23 -1.59 -7.25 1.54
C SER A 23 -1.61 -8.21 2.75
N SER A 24 -1.88 -7.64 3.92
CA SER A 24 -2.05 -8.34 5.19
C SER A 24 -3.43 -8.02 5.76
N SER A 25 -4.05 -8.97 6.46
CA SER A 25 -5.29 -8.74 7.20
C SER A 25 -5.06 -7.69 8.31
N THR A 26 -5.99 -6.76 8.48
CA THR A 26 -5.95 -5.82 9.60
C THR A 26 -6.45 -6.51 10.87
N ASP A 27 -5.80 -6.26 12.02
CA ASP A 27 -6.32 -6.66 13.32
C ASP A 27 -7.73 -6.07 13.53
N VAL A 28 -8.67 -6.96 13.86
CA VAL A 28 -10.11 -6.71 13.97
C VAL A 28 -10.37 -5.74 15.13
N GLY A 29 -11.02 -4.59 14.85
CA GLY A 29 -11.37 -3.64 15.92
C GLY A 29 -11.88 -2.26 15.52
N ILE A 30 -11.93 -1.91 14.24
CA ILE A 30 -12.46 -0.61 13.79
C ILE A 30 -13.53 -0.87 12.73
N VAL A 31 -14.70 -0.29 12.96
CA VAL A 31 -15.92 -0.37 12.14
C VAL A 31 -15.74 0.41 10.83
N ASN A 32 -14.73 0.06 10.04
CA ASN A 32 -14.53 0.55 8.69
C ASN A 32 -14.10 -0.61 7.80
N SER A 33 -14.90 -0.89 6.78
CA SER A 33 -15.00 -2.15 6.01
C SER A 33 -13.81 -2.49 5.09
N HIS A 34 -12.59 -2.10 5.45
CA HIS A 34 -11.37 -2.44 4.70
C HIS A 34 -10.48 -3.34 5.56
N SER A 35 -10.72 -4.64 5.44
CA SER A 35 -10.06 -5.71 6.20
C SER A 35 -8.62 -6.00 5.77
N HIS A 36 -8.07 -5.23 4.82
CA HIS A 36 -6.74 -5.47 4.25
C HIS A 36 -5.94 -4.18 4.19
N ARG A 37 -4.66 -4.26 4.57
CA ARG A 37 -3.68 -3.18 4.43
C ARG A 37 -2.50 -3.64 3.55
N PRO A 38 -1.89 -2.75 2.77
CA PRO A 38 -0.65 -3.08 2.07
C PRO A 38 0.46 -3.48 3.04
N VAL A 39 1.32 -4.42 2.64
CA VAL A 39 2.57 -4.72 3.34
C VAL A 39 3.56 -3.60 3.07
N VAL A 40 3.72 -2.71 4.05
CA VAL A 40 4.70 -1.63 4.02
C VAL A 40 5.96 -2.10 4.76
N LEU A 41 7.11 -2.05 4.09
CA LEU A 41 8.42 -2.44 4.64
C LEU A 41 9.21 -1.18 5.06
N ASN A 42 10.10 -1.31 6.05
CA ASN A 42 11.15 -0.29 6.24
C ASN A 42 12.13 -0.30 5.05
N ALA A 43 12.97 0.73 4.98
CA ALA A 43 13.98 0.87 3.93
C ALA A 43 14.95 -0.33 3.87
N PHE A 44 15.40 -0.84 5.02
CA PHE A 44 16.37 -1.95 5.08
C PHE A 44 15.78 -3.26 4.50
N ASP A 45 14.57 -3.62 4.91
CA ASP A 45 13.88 -4.80 4.43
C ASP A 45 13.36 -4.64 3.01
N ALA A 46 13.08 -3.41 2.54
CA ALA A 46 12.79 -3.14 1.14
C ALA A 46 14.00 -3.42 0.23
N VAL A 47 15.21 -3.03 0.65
CA VAL A 47 16.45 -3.37 -0.07
C VAL A 47 16.64 -4.89 -0.13
N ARG A 48 16.39 -5.59 0.98
CA ARG A 48 16.46 -7.05 1.02
C ARG A 48 15.39 -7.69 0.14
N TRP A 49 14.16 -7.16 0.12
CA TRP A 49 13.08 -7.64 -0.74
C TRP A 49 13.46 -7.60 -2.22
N LEU A 50 14.10 -6.51 -2.67
CA LEU A 50 14.50 -6.29 -4.06
C LEU A 50 15.78 -7.02 -4.47
N HIS A 51 16.54 -7.57 -3.52
CA HIS A 51 17.84 -8.15 -3.84
C HIS A 51 17.67 -9.42 -4.73
N PRO A 52 18.38 -9.54 -5.87
CA PRO A 52 18.16 -10.64 -6.83
C PRO A 52 18.39 -12.05 -6.27
N LYS A 53 19.23 -12.17 -5.23
CA LYS A 53 19.48 -13.45 -4.54
C LYS A 53 18.51 -13.72 -3.38
N THR A 54 17.48 -12.89 -3.20
CA THR A 54 16.47 -13.11 -2.16
C THR A 54 15.65 -14.32 -2.51
N THR A 55 15.75 -15.34 -1.66
CA THR A 55 15.00 -16.58 -1.82
C THR A 55 13.53 -16.37 -1.48
N PHE A 56 12.66 -17.23 -2.01
CA PHE A 56 11.25 -17.24 -1.64
C PHE A 56 11.04 -17.32 -0.12
N GLY A 57 11.81 -18.16 0.57
CA GLY A 57 11.72 -18.29 2.03
C GLY A 57 12.07 -16.99 2.78
N LEU A 58 13.08 -16.27 2.32
CA LEU A 58 13.45 -14.98 2.89
C LEU A 58 12.40 -13.91 2.57
N ALA A 59 11.92 -13.83 1.33
CA ALA A 59 10.85 -12.91 0.94
C ALA A 59 9.60 -13.12 1.78
N LYS A 60 9.17 -14.39 1.97
CA LYS A 60 8.04 -14.74 2.83
C LYS A 60 8.27 -14.27 4.27
N LYS A 61 9.47 -14.45 4.82
CA LYS A 61 9.82 -13.99 6.16
C LYS A 61 9.74 -12.45 6.27
N ILE A 62 10.29 -11.72 5.30
CA ILE A 62 10.20 -10.25 5.26
C ILE A 62 8.74 -9.81 5.20
N ALA A 63 7.93 -10.42 4.35
CA ALA A 63 6.51 -10.07 4.21
C ALA A 63 5.69 -10.37 5.47
N ALA A 64 6.07 -11.38 6.27
CA ALA A 64 5.38 -11.72 7.51
C ALA A 64 5.84 -10.88 8.71
N ASP A 65 7.16 -10.69 8.85
CA ASP A 65 7.77 -10.18 10.08
C ASP A 65 8.07 -8.67 10.02
N SER A 66 8.23 -8.10 8.82
CA SER A 66 8.72 -6.73 8.63
C SER A 66 7.63 -5.73 8.22
N ILE A 67 6.36 -6.07 8.44
CA ILE A 67 5.23 -5.16 8.20
C ILE A 67 5.29 -4.00 9.19
N MET A 68 5.29 -2.78 8.68
CA MET A 68 5.18 -1.58 9.52
C MET A 68 3.92 -1.63 10.39
N PRO A 69 4.05 -1.38 11.71
CA PRO A 69 2.91 -1.42 12.61
C PRO A 69 1.98 -0.23 12.35
N ARG A 70 0.67 -0.39 12.62
CA ARG A 70 -0.37 0.62 12.35
C ARG A 70 -0.05 1.98 12.99
N GLN A 71 0.61 1.98 14.14
CA GLN A 71 0.99 3.17 14.90
C GLN A 71 1.98 4.08 14.16
N MET A 72 2.68 3.58 13.15
CA MET A 72 3.56 4.38 12.29
C MET A 72 2.79 5.18 11.23
N PHE A 73 1.47 4.98 11.12
CA PHE A 73 0.63 5.62 10.12
C PHE A 73 -0.39 6.57 10.77
N ARG A 74 -0.61 7.70 10.11
CA ARG A 74 -1.72 8.62 10.38
C ARG A 74 -2.67 8.60 9.19
N SER A 75 -3.96 8.75 9.46
CA SER A 75 -5.00 8.80 8.45
C SER A 75 -5.91 9.98 8.75
N PHE A 76 -6.42 10.62 7.71
CA PHE A 76 -7.32 11.76 7.79
C PHE A 76 -8.46 11.55 6.80
N GLU A 77 -9.58 12.20 7.06
CA GLU A 77 -10.62 12.33 6.06
C GLU A 77 -10.14 13.30 4.97
N VAL A 78 -10.40 12.94 3.71
CA VAL A 78 -9.97 13.68 2.53
C VAL A 78 -11.16 13.88 1.58
N SER A 79 -11.01 14.76 0.59
CA SER A 79 -12.05 15.04 -0.39
C SER A 79 -12.49 13.78 -1.14
N VAL A 80 -13.81 13.58 -1.32
CA VAL A 80 -14.37 12.51 -2.17
C VAL A 80 -13.97 12.62 -3.64
N GLY A 81 -13.35 13.74 -4.05
CA GLY A 81 -12.74 13.91 -5.36
C GLY A 81 -11.73 12.82 -5.72
N VAL A 82 -11.07 12.19 -4.73
CA VAL A 82 -10.14 11.06 -4.94
C VAL A 82 -10.79 9.82 -5.55
N ASN A 83 -12.13 9.69 -5.48
CA ASN A 83 -12.83 8.49 -5.93
C ASN A 83 -12.92 8.36 -7.47
N SER A 84 -12.57 9.42 -8.21
CA SER A 84 -12.58 9.42 -9.67
C SER A 84 -11.17 9.52 -10.21
N VAL A 85 -10.76 8.56 -11.02
CA VAL A 85 -9.44 8.55 -11.71
C VAL A 85 -9.26 9.70 -12.72
N ARG A 86 -10.32 10.46 -13.02
CA ARG A 86 -10.25 11.66 -13.87
C ARG A 86 -9.78 12.90 -13.13
N ASN A 87 -9.65 12.81 -11.82
CA ASN A 87 -9.32 13.89 -10.92
C ASN A 87 -7.87 13.70 -10.44
N ASP A 88 -7.05 14.75 -10.46
CA ASP A 88 -5.63 14.69 -10.05
C ASP A 88 -5.18 15.99 -9.34
N GLU A 89 -6.07 16.58 -8.55
CA GLU A 89 -5.73 17.77 -7.77
C GLU A 89 -4.95 17.37 -6.51
N PRO A 90 -3.75 17.94 -6.25
CA PRO A 90 -2.97 17.62 -5.06
C PRO A 90 -3.73 17.83 -3.75
N ALA A 91 -4.61 18.84 -3.73
CA ALA A 91 -5.46 19.18 -2.59
C ALA A 91 -6.40 18.05 -2.16
N PHE A 92 -6.65 17.04 -3.00
CA PHE A 92 -7.45 15.88 -2.61
C PHE A 92 -6.75 14.97 -1.59
N ASN A 93 -5.45 15.13 -1.35
CA ASN A 93 -4.73 14.40 -0.30
C ASN A 93 -4.62 15.17 1.03
N ASP A 94 -5.03 16.44 1.04
CA ASP A 94 -4.98 17.27 2.25
C ASP A 94 -6.11 16.87 3.22
N PRO A 95 -5.86 16.90 4.54
CA PRO A 95 -6.91 16.70 5.53
C PRO A 95 -8.05 17.71 5.33
N LEU A 96 -9.29 17.22 5.27
CA LEU A 96 -10.44 18.12 5.33
C LEU A 96 -10.45 18.85 6.67
N SER A 97 -10.70 20.16 6.63
CA SER A 97 -10.91 20.95 7.83
C SER A 97 -12.13 20.42 8.61
N ASP A 98 -12.07 20.42 9.95
CA ASP A 98 -13.10 19.84 10.83
C ASP A 98 -14.53 20.32 10.56
N GLY A 99 -14.72 21.51 9.95
CA GLY A 99 -16.02 22.05 9.60
C GLY A 99 -16.72 21.42 8.38
N ILE A 100 -16.00 20.65 7.54
CA ILE A 100 -16.56 20.03 6.31
C ILE A 100 -16.97 18.57 6.56
N ALA A 101 -16.19 17.83 7.37
CA ALA A 101 -16.47 16.44 7.72
C ALA A 101 -17.85 16.23 8.38
N MET A 102 -18.36 17.25 9.09
CA MET A 102 -19.67 17.19 9.75
C MET A 102 -20.86 17.40 8.79
N SER A 103 -20.61 17.87 7.56
CA SER A 103 -21.65 18.20 6.57
C SER A 103 -21.85 17.12 5.50
N LEU A 104 -21.11 16.02 5.56
CA LEU A 104 -21.17 14.88 4.61
C LEU A 104 -21.79 13.60 5.21
N LYS A 105 -22.44 13.71 6.39
CA LYS A 105 -23.22 12.61 7.00
C LYS A 105 -24.70 12.69 6.66
#